data_AF-A0A918VS61-F1
#
_entry.id   AF-A0A918VS61-F1
#
_cell.length_a   1.000
_cell.length_b   1.000
_cell.length_c   1.000
_cell.angle_alpha   90.00
_cell.angle_beta   90.00
_cell.angle_gamma   90.00
#
_symmetry.space_group_name_H-M   'P 1'
#
loop_
_entity.id
_entity.type
_entity.pdbx_description
1 polymer ?
#
loop_
_entity_poly.entity_id
_entity_poly.type
_entity_poly.pdbx_seq_one_letter_code
_entity_poly.pdbx_strand_id
1 'polypeptide(L)'
;MQSIPVDTSRLGVLRCAIAPEAKLSNPETQEVKRDRDGNPVWTVAVTVRQDGRRISVIEIAVSGQPKGIEEGQIVKVTGLTAFVWSMGDRHGVSFRADSITPVSGGIVQAKGGDA
;
A
#
# COMPACT_ATOMS: atom_id res chain seq x y z
N MET A 1 -11.70 -14.04 -10.71
CA MET A 1 -11.56 -13.25 -9.48
C MET A 1 -12.39 -11.99 -9.64
N GLN A 2 -13.34 -11.76 -8.73
CA GLN A 2 -14.11 -10.52 -8.72
C GLN A 2 -13.24 -9.42 -8.11
N SER A 3 -13.04 -8.33 -8.85
CA SER A 3 -12.45 -7.09 -8.34
C SER A 3 -13.52 -6.26 -7.63
N ILE A 4 -13.19 -5.74 -6.46
CA ILE A 4 -14.06 -4.87 -5.67
C ILE A 4 -13.43 -3.48 -5.64
N PRO A 5 -13.95 -2.50 -6.39
CA PRO A 5 -13.49 -1.12 -6.28
C PRO A 5 -13.69 -0.61 -4.85
N VAL A 6 -12.65 0.02 -4.29
CA VAL A 6 -12.68 0.59 -2.95
C VAL A 6 -12.76 2.10 -3.06
N ASP A 7 -13.82 2.67 -2.52
CA ASP A 7 -13.96 4.13 -2.41
C ASP A 7 -13.02 4.66 -1.32
N THR A 8 -11.89 5.21 -1.74
CA THR A 8 -10.87 5.76 -0.83
C THR A 8 -11.31 7.04 -0.14
N SER A 9 -12.33 7.74 -0.64
CA SER A 9 -12.87 8.95 0.02
C SER A 9 -13.61 8.64 1.32
N ARG A 10 -14.06 7.39 1.48
CA ARG A 10 -14.72 6.88 2.68
C ARG A 10 -13.78 6.18 3.64
N LEU A 11 -12.48 6.13 3.31
CA LEU A 11 -11.43 5.73 4.23
C LEU A 11 -10.97 6.96 5.00
N GLY A 12 -10.56 6.78 6.27
CA GLY A 12 -9.91 7.86 7.01
C GLY A 12 -8.51 8.16 6.46
N VAL A 13 -7.73 8.96 7.19
CA VAL A 13 -6.37 9.33 6.77
C VAL A 13 -5.49 8.09 6.63
N LEU A 14 -5.00 7.88 5.41
CA LEU A 14 -4.09 6.80 5.08
C LEU A 14 -2.65 7.21 5.37
N ARG A 15 -1.94 6.44 6.18
CA ARG A 15 -0.50 6.67 6.46
C ARG A 15 0.33 5.48 6.05
N CYS A 16 1.48 5.75 5.43
CA CYS A 16 2.48 4.76 5.10
C CYS A 16 3.01 4.11 6.40
N ALA A 17 2.82 2.81 6.54
CA ALA A 17 3.35 2.01 7.64
C ALA A 17 4.72 1.42 7.29
N ILE A 18 4.90 1.00 6.04
CA ILE A 18 6.16 0.47 5.49
C ILE A 18 6.33 1.13 4.12
N ALA A 19 7.51 1.72 3.90
CA ALA A 19 7.87 2.39 2.65
C ALA A 19 7.80 1.44 1.44
N PRO A 20 7.86 1.94 0.19
CA PRO A 20 7.80 1.08 -0.98
C PRO A 20 8.92 0.04 -1.02
N GLU A 21 8.55 -1.23 -1.09
CA GLU A 21 9.45 -2.37 -1.24
C GLU A 21 9.14 -3.16 -2.52
N ALA A 22 10.16 -3.74 -3.16
CA ALA A 22 9.97 -4.59 -4.32
C ALA A 22 9.22 -5.86 -3.90
N LYS A 23 8.09 -6.14 -4.53
CA LYS A 23 7.30 -7.33 -4.21
C LYS A 23 7.98 -8.55 -4.81
N LEU A 24 8.32 -9.54 -4.00
CA LEU A 24 8.95 -10.76 -4.48
C LEU A 24 7.90 -11.77 -4.96
N SER A 25 8.15 -12.42 -6.11
CA SER A 25 7.41 -13.61 -6.55
C SER A 25 7.95 -14.87 -5.88
N ASN A 26 9.25 -14.90 -5.61
CA ASN A 26 9.92 -15.98 -4.91
C ASN A 26 10.88 -15.38 -3.85
N PRO A 27 10.57 -15.54 -2.55
CA PRO A 27 11.42 -15.04 -1.47
C PRO A 27 12.82 -15.68 -1.41
N GLU A 28 12.97 -16.95 -1.83
CA GLU A 28 14.24 -17.68 -1.75
C GLU A 28 15.23 -17.17 -2.80
N THR A 29 14.76 -16.90 -4.01
CA THR A 29 15.61 -16.45 -5.13
C THR A 29 15.70 -14.92 -5.24
N GLN A 30 14.97 -14.18 -4.39
CA GLN A 30 14.85 -12.72 -4.46
C GLN A 30 14.32 -12.23 -5.82
N GLU A 31 13.54 -13.06 -6.51
CA GLU A 31 12.96 -12.68 -7.79
C GLU A 31 11.85 -11.63 -7.59
N VAL A 32 12.00 -10.48 -8.23
CA VAL A 32 11.01 -9.40 -8.20
C VAL A 32 9.81 -9.78 -9.09
N LYS A 33 8.62 -9.73 -8.50
CA LYS A 33 7.35 -9.90 -9.20
C LYS A 33 7.22 -8.84 -10.28
N ARG A 34 6.85 -9.26 -11.49
CA ARG A 34 6.50 -8.37 -12.60
C ARG A 34 5.01 -8.45 -12.91
N ASP A 35 4.45 -7.36 -13.43
CA ASP A 35 3.11 -7.35 -13.98
C ASP A 35 3.09 -7.89 -15.42
N ARG A 36 1.92 -7.82 -16.07
CA ARG A 36 1.73 -8.34 -17.44
C ARG A 36 2.55 -7.60 -18.49
N ASP A 37 2.91 -6.35 -18.21
CA ASP A 37 3.69 -5.49 -19.10
C ASP A 37 5.18 -5.57 -18.79
N GLY A 38 5.58 -6.43 -17.83
CA GLY A 38 6.97 -6.63 -17.42
C GLY A 38 7.48 -5.61 -16.40
N ASN A 39 6.64 -4.70 -15.91
CA ASN A 39 7.04 -3.71 -14.91
C ASN A 39 7.21 -4.38 -13.53
N PRO A 40 8.21 -3.98 -12.74
CA PRO A 40 8.35 -4.48 -11.37
C PRO A 40 7.16 -4.03 -10.52
N VAL A 41 6.62 -4.95 -9.73
CA VAL A 41 5.55 -4.68 -8.78
C VAL A 41 6.16 -4.31 -7.44
N TRP A 42 5.65 -3.25 -6.83
CA TRP A 42 6.02 -2.79 -5.51
C TRP A 42 4.85 -2.96 -4.55
N THR A 43 5.16 -3.09 -3.26
CA THR A 43 4.19 -3.09 -2.18
C THR A 43 4.44 -1.87 -1.29
N VAL A 44 3.37 -1.23 -0.83
CA VAL A 44 3.40 -0.24 0.26
C VAL A 44 2.41 -0.70 1.32
N ALA A 45 2.84 -0.78 2.59
CA ALA A 45 1.91 -1.06 3.69
C ALA A 45 1.29 0.25 4.17
N VAL A 46 -0.03 0.29 4.27
CA VAL A 46 -0.78 1.50 4.62
C VAL A 46 -1.73 1.21 5.77
N THR A 47 -1.74 2.09 6.76
CA THR A 47 -2.75 2.08 7.82
C THR A 47 -4.08 2.62 7.29
N VAL A 48 -5.17 1.93 7.61
CA VAL A 48 -6.54 2.30 7.26
C VAL A 48 -7.39 2.28 8.51
N ARG A 49 -8.09 3.37 8.78
CA ARG A 49 -9.07 3.42 9.88
C ARG A 49 -10.23 4.33 9.49
N GLN A 50 -11.43 3.77 9.44
CA GLN A 50 -12.66 4.57 9.41
C GLN A 50 -13.00 5.04 10.82
N ASP A 51 -13.75 6.14 10.92
CA ASP A 51 -14.19 6.64 12.23
C ASP A 51 -15.01 5.57 12.99
N GLY A 52 -14.80 5.51 14.31
CA GLY A 52 -15.39 4.48 15.17
C GLY A 52 -14.95 3.03 14.93
N ARG A 53 -14.03 2.77 13.97
CA ARG A 53 -13.54 1.41 13.67
C ARG A 53 -12.12 1.15 14.21
N ARG A 54 -11.78 -0.13 14.35
CA ARG A 54 -10.40 -0.57 14.61
C ARG A 54 -9.53 -0.26 13.40
N ILE A 55 -8.27 0.08 13.66
CA ILE A 55 -7.26 0.25 12.62
C ILE A 55 -6.93 -1.10 11.96
N SER A 56 -6.60 -1.06 10.69
CA SER A 56 -6.06 -2.19 9.92
C SER A 56 -4.82 -1.72 9.16
N VAL A 57 -3.90 -2.64 8.88
CA VAL A 57 -2.79 -2.42 7.97
C VAL A 57 -3.05 -3.27 6.73
N ILE A 58 -2.97 -2.66 5.56
CA ILE A 58 -3.12 -3.37 4.29
C ILE A 58 -1.88 -3.17 3.43
N GLU A 59 -1.45 -4.23 2.75
CA GLU A 59 -0.40 -4.16 1.75
C GLU A 59 -1.00 -3.93 0.37
N ILE A 60 -0.62 -2.82 -0.26
CA ILE A 60 -1.14 -2.39 -1.55
C ILE A 60 -0.07 -2.61 -2.60
N ALA A 61 -0.38 -3.46 -3.59
CA ALA A 61 0.47 -3.66 -4.75
C ALA A 61 0.29 -2.53 -5.77
N VAL A 62 1.39 -2.06 -6.35
CA VAL A 62 1.42 -0.99 -7.36
C VAL A 62 2.45 -1.37 -8.43
N SER A 63 2.15 -1.06 -9.70
CA SER A 63 3.10 -1.27 -10.78
C SER A 63 4.09 -0.10 -10.86
N GLY A 64 5.38 -0.41 -10.97
CA GLY A 64 6.45 0.57 -10.84
C GLY A 64 6.68 1.03 -9.40
N GLN A 65 7.82 1.67 -9.14
CA GLN A 65 8.17 2.15 -7.81
C GLN A 65 7.48 3.49 -7.51
N PRO A 66 6.61 3.59 -6.48
CA PRO A 66 6.14 4.87 -5.97
C PRO A 66 7.30 5.74 -5.49
N LYS A 67 7.30 7.02 -5.84
CA LYS A 67 8.37 7.97 -5.49
C LYS A 67 7.94 8.90 -4.36
N GLY A 68 8.90 9.27 -3.51
CA GLY A 68 8.71 10.25 -2.45
C GLY A 68 7.78 9.81 -1.33
N ILE A 69 7.63 8.50 -1.11
CA ILE A 69 6.88 7.94 0.02
C ILE A 69 7.87 7.44 1.06
N GLU A 70 7.71 7.92 2.29
CA GLU A 70 8.45 7.50 3.48
C GLU A 70 7.47 7.00 4.56
N GLU A 71 7.97 6.21 5.50
CA GLU A 71 7.18 5.76 6.65
C GLU A 71 6.61 6.94 7.46
N GLY A 72 5.39 6.79 7.95
CA GLY A 72 4.66 7.81 8.68
C GLY A 72 3.99 8.88 7.82
N GLN A 73 4.36 9.03 6.54
CA GLN A 73 3.75 10.03 5.67
C GLN A 73 2.30 9.71 5.34
N ILE A 74 1.49 10.78 5.20
CA ILE A 74 0.13 10.67 4.68
C ILE A 74 0.21 10.43 3.18
N VAL A 75 -0.52 9.43 2.70
CA VAL A 75 -0.54 9.04 1.29
C VAL A 75 -1.94 9.14 0.69
N LYS A 76 -1.99 9.47 -0.59
CA LYS A 76 -3.18 9.34 -1.42
C LYS A 76 -3.06 8.08 -2.27
N VAL A 77 -4.07 7.22 -2.20
CA VAL A 77 -4.19 6.00 -3.00
C VAL A 77 -5.25 6.21 -4.09
N THR A 78 -4.88 5.96 -5.34
CA THR A 78 -5.75 6.11 -6.51
C THR A 78 -6.03 4.74 -7.14
N GLY A 79 -7.28 4.47 -7.50
CA GLY A 79 -7.67 3.21 -8.17
C GLY A 79 -7.60 1.98 -7.25
N LEU A 80 -7.81 2.13 -5.95
CA LEU A 80 -7.73 1.02 -5.01
C LEU A 80 -8.79 -0.04 -5.33
N THR A 81 -8.32 -1.27 -5.51
CA THR A 81 -9.13 -2.44 -5.83
C THR A 81 -8.76 -3.59 -4.91
N ALA A 82 -9.75 -4.24 -4.33
CA ALA A 82 -9.60 -5.46 -3.55
C ALA A 82 -9.93 -6.70 -4.39
N PHE A 83 -9.22 -7.80 -4.13
CA PHE A 83 -9.41 -9.09 -4.79
C PHE A 83 -9.56 -10.16 -3.73
N VAL A 84 -10.69 -10.86 -3.73
CA VAL A 84 -10.88 -12.07 -2.92
C VAL A 84 -10.32 -13.25 -3.69
N TRP A 85 -9.49 -14.06 -3.04
CA TRP A 85 -8.88 -15.23 -3.63
C TRP A 85 -8.94 -16.44 -2.69
N SER A 86 -8.88 -17.62 -3.29
CA SER A 86 -8.70 -18.90 -2.61
C SER A 86 -7.79 -19.78 -3.48
N MET A 87 -6.84 -20.46 -2.84
CA MET A 87 -5.85 -21.34 -3.46
C MET A 87 -5.60 -22.52 -2.51
N GLY A 88 -6.25 -23.65 -2.80
CA GLY A 88 -6.33 -24.76 -1.85
C GLY A 88 -6.97 -24.30 -0.54
N ASP A 89 -6.33 -24.61 0.58
CA ASP A 89 -6.83 -24.24 1.92
C ASP A 89 -6.58 -22.77 2.29
N ARG A 90 -5.80 -22.05 1.47
CA ARG A 90 -5.53 -20.63 1.70
C ARG A 90 -6.59 -19.77 1.03
N HIS A 91 -7.00 -18.72 1.71
CA HIS A 91 -7.88 -17.70 1.16
C HIS A 91 -7.51 -16.34 1.75
N GLY A 92 -7.93 -15.27 1.09
CA GLY A 92 -7.66 -13.93 1.59
C GLY A 92 -8.16 -12.82 0.68
N VAL A 93 -7.77 -11.62 1.06
CA VAL A 93 -8.01 -10.40 0.30
C VAL A 93 -6.66 -9.79 -0.03
N SER A 94 -6.48 -9.40 -1.29
CA SER A 94 -5.31 -8.65 -1.73
C SER A 94 -5.73 -7.30 -2.28
N PHE A 95 -4.85 -6.30 -2.16
CA PHE A 95 -5.13 -4.94 -2.60
C PHE A 95 -4.15 -4.54 -3.71
N ARG A 96 -4.66 -3.85 -4.73
CA ARG A 96 -3.87 -3.20 -5.78
C ARG A 96 -4.36 -1.77 -5.96
N ALA A 97 -3.47 -0.87 -6.33
CA ALA A 97 -3.81 0.48 -6.74
C ALA A 97 -3.12 0.84 -8.07
N ASP A 98 -3.63 1.87 -8.72
CA ASP A 98 -3.00 2.45 -9.91
C ASP A 98 -1.79 3.29 -9.51
N SER A 99 -1.91 4.06 -8.43
CA SER A 99 -0.81 4.84 -7.87
C SER A 99 -0.97 5.09 -6.37
N ILE A 100 0.17 5.30 -5.72
CA ILE A 100 0.26 5.81 -4.35
C ILE A 100 1.18 7.03 -4.42
N THR A 101 0.73 8.14 -3.85
CA THR A 101 1.46 9.42 -3.88
C THR A 101 1.50 10.04 -2.50
N PRO A 102 2.59 10.72 -2.11
CA PRO A 102 2.62 11.47 -0.87
C PRO A 102 1.64 12.65 -0.96
N VAL A 103 0.95 12.95 0.14
CA VAL A 103 0.22 14.22 0.27
C VAL A 103 1.23 15.27 0.72
N SER A 104 1.57 16.20 -0.17
CA SER A 104 2.54 17.27 0.11
C SER A 104 2.13 18.05 1.37
N GLY A 105 2.97 18.03 2.41
CA GLY A 105 2.78 18.81 3.66
C GLY A 105 2.88 18.04 4.98
N GLY A 106 3.30 16.78 4.98
CA GLY A 106 3.23 15.91 6.16
C GLY A 106 4.56 15.38 6.73
N ILE A 107 5.68 16.09 6.61
CA ILE A 107 6.80 15.85 7.52
C ILE A 107 6.53 16.74 8.73
N VAL A 108 5.97 16.18 9.81
CA VAL A 108 6.10 16.81 11.12
C VAL A 108 7.58 16.68 11.46
N GLN A 109 8.34 17.72 11.11
CA GLN A 109 9.73 17.85 11.46
C GLN A 109 9.82 17.67 12.98
N ALA A 110 10.33 16.53 13.43
CA ALA A 110 10.64 16.32 14.83
C ALA A 110 11.71 17.35 15.19
N LYS A 111 11.27 18.47 15.76
CA LYS A 111 12.16 19.49 16.30
C LYS A 111 12.88 18.82 17.46
N GLY A 112 14.13 18.40 17.21
CA GLY A 112 15.03 17.92 18.25
C GLY A 112 15.04 18.93 19.38
N GLY A 113 14.64 18.49 20.56
CA GLY A 113 14.84 19.24 21.79
C GLY A 113 16.31 19.14 22.15
N ASP A 114 17.06 20.21 21.92
CA ASP A 114 18.21 20.53 22.76
C ASP A 114 17.64 21.02 24.10
N ALA A 115 17.84 20.21 25.14
CA ALA A 115 17.78 20.60 26.55
C ALA A 115 18.72 19.68 27.34
#